data_AF-Q4SM51-F1
#
_entry.id   AF-Q4SM51-F1
#
_cell.length_a   1.000
_cell.length_b   1.000
_cell.length_c   1.000
_cell.angle_alpha   90.00
_cell.angle_beta   90.00
_cell.angle_gamma   90.00
#
_symmetry.space_group_name_H-M   'P 1'
#
loop_
_entity.id
_entity.type
_entity.pdbx_description
1 polymer ?
#
loop_
_entity_poly.entity_id
_entity_poly.type
_entity_poly.pdbx_seq_one_letter_code
_entity_poly.pdbx_strand_id
1 'polypeptide(L)'
;IRAQLVEQQKCLDQQTDMRVQLLQDLQDFFRKKSEIEMEYSRNLEKLAERFMAKTRSTKDHQQYKRDQNLLSPVNCWYLLLNQVRRESKDHATLSDIYLNNVIMRFMQISEDSTRLLKKV
;
A
#
# COMPACT_ATOMS: atom_id res chain seq x y z
N ILE A 1 3.53 46.50 19.60
CA ILE A 1 3.07 46.33 18.20
C ILE A 1 4.18 45.77 17.30
N ARG A 2 5.18 46.53 16.82
CA ARG A 2 6.22 46.01 15.89
C ARG A 2 6.93 44.74 16.38
N ALA A 3 7.40 44.71 17.62
CA ALA A 3 8.06 43.53 18.19
C ALA A 3 7.12 42.31 18.30
N GLN A 4 5.85 42.53 18.62
CA GLN A 4 4.84 41.46 18.67
C GLN A 4 4.57 40.87 17.28
N LEU A 5 4.49 41.71 16.24
CA LEU A 5 4.29 41.24 14.87
C LEU A 5 5.48 40.42 14.36
N VAL A 6 6.71 40.82 14.71
CA VAL A 6 7.92 40.04 14.38
C VAL A 6 7.90 38.67 15.06
N GLU A 7 7.47 38.61 16.32
CA GLU A 7 7.40 37.34 17.05
C GLU A 7 6.28 36.44 16.53
N GLN A 8 5.15 37.02 16.14
CA GLN A 8 4.08 36.28 15.46
C GLN A 8 4.55 35.67 14.13
N GLN A 9 5.30 36.43 13.33
CA GLN A 9 5.86 35.91 12.08
C GLN A 9 6.79 34.72 12.32
N LYS A 10 7.73 34.84 13.27
CA LYS A 10 8.63 33.72 13.62
C LYS A 10 7.89 32.47 14.07
N CYS A 11 6.81 32.64 14.84
CA CYS A 11 5.97 31.53 15.29
C CYS A 11 5.28 30.84 14.10
N LEU A 12 4.80 31.61 13.11
CA LEU A 12 4.21 31.08 11.88
C LEU A 12 5.24 30.34 11.02
N ASP A 13 6.46 30.88 10.90
CA ASP A 13 7.56 30.23 10.18
C ASP A 13 7.90 28.88 10.83
N GLN A 14 8.12 28.86 12.14
CA GLN A 14 8.42 27.62 12.89
C GLN A 14 7.30 26.58 12.76
N GLN A 15 6.04 27.01 12.87
CA GLN A 15 4.90 26.10 12.72
C GLN A 15 4.85 25.50 11.31
N THR A 16 5.21 26.27 10.28
CA THR A 16 5.24 25.79 8.90
C THR A 16 6.36 24.78 8.70
N ASP A 17 7.56 25.06 9.21
CA ASP A 17 8.69 24.13 9.14
C ASP A 17 8.37 22.79 9.82
N MET A 18 7.77 22.84 11.02
CA MET A 18 7.33 21.63 11.73
C MET A 18 6.30 20.82 10.92
N ARG A 19 5.36 21.49 10.24
CA ARG A 19 4.36 20.82 9.39
C ARG A 19 5.00 20.18 8.16
N VAL A 20 5.93 20.88 7.50
CA VAL A 20 6.66 20.34 6.35
C VAL A 20 7.48 19.11 6.75
N GLN A 21 8.15 19.16 7.90
CA GLN A 21 8.89 18.02 8.43
C GLN A 21 7.96 16.82 8.71
N LEU A 22 6.82 17.04 9.36
CA LEU A 22 5.85 15.97 9.60
C LEU A 22 5.34 15.34 8.29
N LEU A 23 5.08 16.16 7.26
CA LEU A 23 4.67 15.66 5.94
C LEU A 23 5.77 14.86 5.26
N GLN A 24 7.04 15.20 5.48
CA GLN A 24 8.18 14.41 5.01
C GLN A 24 8.23 13.04 5.71
N ASP A 25 8.13 13.03 7.03
CA ASP A 25 8.15 11.80 7.83
C ASP A 25 7.00 10.86 7.43
N LEU A 26 5.80 11.40 7.17
CA LEU A 26 4.65 10.65 6.67
C LEU A 26 4.91 10.04 5.28
N GLN A 27 5.52 10.79 4.35
CA GLN A 27 5.88 10.27 3.03
C GLN A 27 6.87 9.11 3.15
N ASP A 28 7.88 9.25 4.00
CA ASP A 28 8.89 8.21 4.21
C ASP A 28 8.30 6.95 4.86
N PHE A 29 7.39 7.14 5.84
CA PHE A 29 6.62 6.05 6.43
C PHE A 29 5.82 5.28 5.36
N PHE A 30 5.05 5.97 4.52
CA PHE A 30 4.25 5.31 3.49
C PHE A 30 5.09 4.67 2.39
N ARG A 31 6.28 5.22 2.08
CA ARG A 31 7.22 4.58 1.16
C ARG A 31 7.69 3.24 1.73
N LYS A 32 8.10 3.21 3.00
CA LYS A 32 8.50 1.98 3.68
C LYS A 32 7.34 0.99 3.79
N LYS A 33 6.14 1.47 4.10
CA LYS A 33 4.94 0.63 4.16
C LYS A 33 4.65 0.01 2.79
N SER A 34 4.75 0.77 1.70
CA SER A 34 4.55 0.27 0.34
C SER A 34 5.53 -0.84 -0.03
N GLU A 35 6.82 -0.70 0.33
CA GLU A 35 7.81 -1.76 0.12
C GLU A 35 7.41 -3.06 0.83
N ILE A 36 6.92 -2.96 2.07
CA ILE A 36 6.46 -4.12 2.86
C ILE A 36 5.24 -4.77 2.21
N GLU A 37 4.24 -3.98 1.78
CA GLU A 37 3.05 -4.51 1.10
C GLU A 37 3.43 -5.25 -0.21
N MET A 38 4.34 -4.67 -0.99
CA MET A 38 4.82 -5.27 -2.24
C MET A 38 5.63 -6.55 -2.01
N GLU A 39 6.46 -6.59 -0.96
CA GLU A 39 7.19 -7.79 -0.58
C GLU A 39 6.23 -8.91 -0.15
N TYR A 40 5.23 -8.57 0.68
CA TYR A 40 4.23 -9.53 1.13
C TYR A 40 3.41 -10.07 -0.05
N SER A 41 2.96 -9.20 -0.95
CA SER A 41 2.31 -9.59 -2.21
C SER A 41 3.13 -10.62 -3.00
N ARG A 42 4.43 -10.34 -3.23
CA ARG A 42 5.34 -11.27 -3.95
C ARG A 42 5.48 -12.61 -3.24
N ASN A 43 5.52 -12.61 -1.91
CA ASN A 43 5.64 -13.84 -1.13
C ASN A 43 4.35 -14.68 -1.20
N LEU A 44 3.17 -14.05 -1.22
CA LEU A 44 1.89 -14.73 -1.44
C LEU A 44 1.77 -15.31 -2.86
N GLU A 45 2.18 -14.57 -3.90
CA GLU A 45 2.17 -15.10 -5.27
C GLU A 45 3.08 -16.33 -5.41
N LYS A 46 4.32 -16.25 -4.89
CA LYS A 46 5.26 -17.39 -4.87
C LYS A 46 4.67 -18.61 -4.14
N LEU A 47 3.99 -18.38 -3.02
CA LEU A 47 3.32 -19.44 -2.26
C LEU A 47 2.23 -20.11 -3.11
N ALA A 48 1.34 -19.31 -3.70
CA ALA A 48 0.26 -19.81 -4.53
C ALA A 48 0.78 -20.56 -5.76
N GLU A 49 1.78 -20.02 -6.48
CA GLU A 49 2.37 -20.64 -7.67
C GLU A 49 3.00 -22.01 -7.36
N ARG A 50 3.80 -22.09 -6.29
CA ARG A 50 4.47 -23.32 -5.87
C ARG A 50 3.46 -24.46 -5.67
N PHE A 51 2.35 -24.17 -5.01
CA PHE A 51 1.34 -25.16 -4.68
C PHE A 51 0.34 -25.42 -5.82
N MET A 52 0.06 -24.43 -6.67
CA MET A 52 -0.69 -24.64 -7.91
C MET A 52 0.05 -25.57 -8.88
N ALA A 53 1.37 -25.41 -9.05
CA ALA A 53 2.17 -26.25 -9.95
C ALA A 53 2.12 -27.73 -9.53
N LYS A 54 2.19 -28.00 -8.22
CA LYS A 54 2.09 -29.36 -7.65
C LYS A 54 0.70 -29.99 -7.87
N THR A 55 -0.36 -29.18 -7.86
CA THR A 55 -1.76 -29.64 -7.97
C THR A 55 -2.17 -29.93 -9.42
N ARG A 56 -1.52 -29.32 -10.42
CA ARG A 56 -1.80 -29.58 -11.85
C ARG A 56 -1.19 -30.89 -12.38
N SER A 57 -0.26 -31.48 -11.64
CA SER A 57 0.49 -32.68 -12.04
C SER A 57 -0.30 -34.00 -11.85
N THR A 58 -1.40 -33.98 -11.10
CA THR A 58 -2.24 -35.16 -10.87
C THR A 58 -3.30 -35.32 -11.96
N LYS A 59 -3.40 -36.54 -12.52
CA LYS A 59 -4.37 -36.91 -13.58
C LYS A 59 -5.84 -36.65 -13.19
N ASP A 60 -6.13 -36.48 -11.91
CA ASP A 60 -7.48 -36.23 -11.40
C ASP A 60 -8.00 -34.80 -11.65
N HIS A 61 -7.15 -33.88 -12.15
CA HIS A 61 -7.51 -32.48 -12.37
C HIS A 61 -8.72 -32.29 -13.33
N GLN A 62 -8.89 -33.18 -14.31
CA GLN A 62 -9.99 -33.09 -15.27
C GLN A 62 -11.31 -33.67 -14.73
N GLN A 63 -11.23 -34.59 -13.77
CA GLN A 63 -12.41 -35.26 -13.20
C GLN A 63 -13.09 -34.36 -12.16
N TYR A 64 -12.31 -33.64 -11.35
CA TYR A 64 -12.84 -32.73 -10.32
C TYR A 64 -13.43 -31.41 -10.84
N LYS A 65 -13.16 -31.04 -12.11
CA LYS A 65 -13.78 -29.85 -12.72
C LYS A 65 -15.26 -30.06 -13.09
N ARG A 66 -15.73 -31.32 -13.22
CA ARG A 66 -17.10 -31.62 -13.65
C ARG A 66 -18.13 -31.51 -12.53
N ASP A 67 -17.73 -31.68 -11.27
CA ASP A 67 -18.64 -31.63 -10.12
C ASP A 67 -18.41 -30.35 -9.29
N GLN A 68 -18.87 -29.20 -9.81
CA GLN A 68 -18.77 -27.90 -9.12
C GLN A 68 -19.60 -27.82 -7.83
N ASN A 69 -20.56 -28.73 -7.61
CA ASN A 69 -21.54 -28.68 -6.52
C ASN A 69 -21.14 -29.46 -5.26
N LEU A 70 -19.92 -30.00 -5.19
CA LEU A 70 -19.43 -30.74 -4.02
C LEU A 70 -18.19 -30.04 -3.41
N LEU A 71 -18.24 -29.80 -2.09
CA LEU A 71 -17.08 -29.44 -1.27
C LEU A 71 -16.14 -30.64 -1.16
N SER A 72 -15.46 -30.99 -2.26
CA SER A 72 -14.36 -31.94 -2.21
C SER A 72 -13.13 -31.26 -1.60
N PRO A 73 -12.26 -31.99 -0.88
CA PRO A 73 -11.00 -31.45 -0.35
C PRO A 73 -10.16 -30.74 -1.43
N VAL A 74 -10.24 -31.23 -2.67
CA VAL A 74 -9.57 -30.63 -3.85
C VAL A 74 -10.17 -29.28 -4.22
N ASN A 75 -11.49 -29.14 -4.18
CA ASN A 75 -12.16 -27.86 -4.43
C ASN A 75 -11.85 -26.84 -3.32
N CYS A 76 -11.91 -27.25 -2.05
CA CYS A 76 -11.51 -26.41 -0.91
C CYS A 76 -10.07 -25.91 -1.04
N TRP A 77 -9.15 -26.80 -1.45
CA TRP A 77 -7.76 -26.45 -1.71
C TRP A 77 -7.63 -25.41 -2.84
N TYR A 78 -8.37 -25.55 -3.93
CA TYR A 78 -8.35 -24.58 -5.03
C TYR A 78 -8.91 -23.21 -4.61
N LEU A 79 -10.00 -23.20 -3.83
CA LEU A 79 -10.56 -21.96 -3.26
C LEU A 79 -9.54 -21.25 -2.38
N LEU A 80 -8.80 -21.99 -1.54
CA LEU A 80 -7.74 -21.43 -0.70
C LEU A 80 -6.61 -20.82 -1.54
N LEU A 81 -6.12 -21.53 -2.56
CA LEU A 81 -5.08 -21.00 -3.45
C LEU A 81 -5.54 -19.74 -4.20
N ASN A 82 -6.79 -19.71 -4.65
CA ASN A 82 -7.35 -18.50 -5.28
C ASN A 82 -7.50 -17.34 -4.29
N GLN A 83 -7.82 -17.61 -3.03
CA GLN A 83 -7.86 -16.58 -2.00
C GLN A 83 -6.48 -15.96 -1.79
N VAL A 84 -5.42 -16.77 -1.65
CA VAL A 84 -4.04 -16.28 -1.51
C VAL A 84 -3.62 -15.39 -2.70
N ARG A 85 -4.03 -15.75 -3.93
CA ARG A 85 -3.78 -14.92 -5.13
C ARG A 85 -4.56 -13.61 -5.13
N ARG A 86 -5.76 -13.59 -4.56
CA ARG A 86 -6.52 -12.34 -4.39
C ARG A 86 -5.83 -11.45 -3.39
N GLU A 87 -5.47 -11.96 -2.22
CA GLU A 87 -4.72 -11.22 -1.20
C GLU A 87 -3.40 -10.66 -1.77
N SER A 88 -2.65 -11.45 -2.53
CA SER A 88 -1.46 -10.99 -3.27
C SER A 88 -1.74 -9.74 -4.10
N LYS A 89 -2.82 -9.73 -4.88
CA LYS A 89 -3.22 -8.57 -5.71
C LYS A 89 -3.68 -7.38 -4.88
N ASP A 90 -4.42 -7.64 -3.79
CA ASP A 90 -4.91 -6.58 -2.90
C ASP A 90 -3.73 -5.84 -2.24
N HIS A 91 -2.70 -6.58 -1.80
CA HIS A 91 -1.47 -6.00 -1.25
C HIS A 91 -0.67 -5.21 -2.30
N ALA A 92 -0.55 -5.72 -3.54
CA ALA A 92 0.06 -4.96 -4.63
C ALA A 92 -0.71 -3.67 -4.93
N THR A 93 -2.04 -3.73 -4.94
CA THR A 93 -2.92 -2.56 -5.14
C THR A 93 -2.73 -1.55 -4.01
N LEU A 94 -2.63 -2.01 -2.77
CA LEU A 94 -2.42 -1.13 -1.62
C LEU A 94 -1.04 -0.44 -1.67
N SER A 95 0.00 -1.15 -2.10
CA SER A 95 1.33 -0.59 -2.37
C SER A 95 1.27 0.53 -3.42
N ASP A 96 0.53 0.32 -4.51
CA ASP A 96 0.31 1.32 -5.56
C ASP A 96 -0.43 2.56 -5.04
N ILE A 97 -1.50 2.36 -4.24
CA ILE A 97 -2.24 3.45 -3.61
C ILE A 97 -1.33 4.31 -2.73
N TYR A 98 -0.43 3.69 -1.95
CA TYR A 98 0.51 4.44 -1.13
C TYR A 98 1.48 5.29 -1.97
N LEU A 99 2.05 4.73 -3.04
CA LEU A 99 3.02 5.44 -3.87
C LEU A 99 2.38 6.54 -4.72
N ASN A 100 1.28 6.22 -5.39
CA ASN A 100 0.72 7.07 -6.44
C ASN A 100 -0.37 8.01 -5.95
N ASN A 101 -0.97 7.76 -4.78
CA ASN A 101 -2.03 8.61 -4.25
C ASN A 101 -1.61 9.27 -2.94
N VAL A 102 -1.29 8.48 -1.91
CA VAL A 102 -1.07 9.01 -0.55
C VAL A 102 0.19 9.89 -0.49
N ILE A 103 1.33 9.38 -0.95
CA ILE A 103 2.59 10.14 -0.97
C ILE A 103 2.46 11.39 -1.84
N MET A 104 1.87 11.25 -3.05
CA MET A 104 1.65 12.38 -3.95
C MET A 104 0.79 13.47 -3.31
N ARG A 105 -0.22 13.09 -2.52
CA ARG A 105 -1.07 14.07 -1.81
C ARG A 105 -0.29 14.81 -0.72
N PHE A 106 0.55 14.12 0.05
CA PHE A 106 1.40 14.79 1.05
C PHE A 106 2.44 15.71 0.42
N MET A 107 3.03 15.31 -0.71
CA MET A 107 3.96 16.16 -1.47
C MET A 107 3.29 17.46 -1.91
N GLN A 108 2.08 17.38 -2.49
CA GLN A 108 1.29 18.57 -2.87
C GLN A 108 0.99 19.48 -1.67
N ILE A 109 0.55 18.91 -0.55
CA ILE A 109 0.25 19.68 0.68
C ILE A 109 1.51 20.36 1.22
N SER A 110 2.67 19.71 1.13
CA SER A 110 3.95 20.28 1.56
C SER A 110 4.36 21.48 0.71
N GLU A 111 4.22 21.36 -0.62
CA GLU A 111 4.45 22.47 -1.55
C GLU A 111 3.49 23.64 -1.30
N ASP A 112 2.20 23.36 -1.09
CA ASP A 112 1.20 24.37 -0.75
C ASP A 112 1.51 25.11 0.55
N SER A 113 1.90 24.37 1.59
CA SER A 113 2.28 24.93 2.89
C SER A 113 3.45 25.91 2.76
N THR A 114 4.45 25.54 1.97
CA THR A 114 5.62 26.40 1.68
C THR A 114 5.24 27.62 0.85
N ARG A 115 4.34 27.47 -0.13
CA ARG A 115 3.88 28.57 -0.98
C ARG A 115 3.04 29.60 -0.22
N LEU A 116 2.18 29.14 0.69
CA LEU A 116 1.34 30.02 1.50
C LEU A 116 2.20 30.91 2.41
N LEU A 117 3.23 30.34 3.06
CA LEU A 117 4.14 31.13 3.89
C LEU A 117 4.89 32.21 3.09
N LYS A 118 5.34 31.92 1.86
CA LYS A 118 6.01 32.90 1.00
C LYS A 118 5.11 34.05 0.53
N LYS A 119 3.79 33.92 0.67
CA LYS A 119 2.80 34.92 0.29
C LYS A 119 2.29 35.74 1.48
N VAL A 120 2.60 35.33 2.71
CA VAL A 120 2.27 36.02 3.97
C VAL A 120 3.43 36.92 4.35
#